data_AF-A0A6J6CHL0-F1
#
_entry.id   AF-A0A6J6CHL0-F1
#
_cell.length_a   1.000
_cell.length_b   1.000
_cell.length_c   1.000
_cell.angle_alpha   90.00
_cell.angle_beta   90.00
_cell.angle_gamma   90.00
#
_symmetry.space_group_name_H-M   'P 1'
#
loop_
_entity.id
_entity.type
_entity.pdbx_description
1 polymer ?
#
loop_
_entity_poly.entity_id
_entity_poly.type
_entity_poly.pdbx_seq_one_letter_code
_entity_poly.pdbx_strand_id
1 'polypeptide(L)'
;MPWAGRELQANTFADDDGSARPELIQAIKNFHETLDPAEVFLEFKKSRLLIPLIAVLGESEIGAHGQTVDKSAELSIVNVKTPDDQVGLPVFSSVETMKVWNPEARPVPHDAVRVALAAASEGNTRIILDPGSASEFAFRRAAIAALAQSLDWQAPYLDEKVIASYKSAIQDESEITEITIGTADPQSRLAGPEVQIQLEAKSGLSKTQLEDVLQRVIEKWSQSEVIVSAVDSISLKVKPESN
;
A
#
# COMPACT_ATOMS: atom_id res chain seq x y z
N MET A 1 17.74 -43.10 1.67
CA MET A 1 16.86 -42.91 0.50
C MET A 1 17.53 -41.89 -0.43
N PRO A 2 17.80 -42.21 -1.70
CA PRO A 2 18.50 -41.29 -2.61
C PRO A 2 17.61 -40.11 -3.00
N TRP A 3 18.28 -39.02 -3.32
CA TRP A 3 17.79 -37.67 -3.61
C TRP A 3 17.07 -37.61 -4.97
N ALA A 4 15.89 -38.21 -5.10
CA ALA A 4 15.09 -38.21 -6.33
C ALA A 4 13.82 -37.39 -6.15
N GLY A 5 13.68 -36.27 -6.89
CA GLY A 5 12.38 -35.59 -7.01
C GLY A 5 12.36 -34.06 -7.00
N ARG A 6 13.49 -33.35 -7.00
CA ARG A 6 13.48 -31.90 -7.27
C ARG A 6 13.62 -31.65 -8.76
N GLU A 7 12.50 -31.75 -9.48
CA GLU A 7 12.40 -31.08 -10.78
C GLU A 7 12.56 -29.58 -10.52
N LEU A 8 13.63 -28.99 -11.03
CA LEU A 8 13.79 -27.54 -11.05
C LEU A 8 12.72 -27.00 -12.01
N GLN A 9 11.70 -26.36 -11.46
CA GLN A 9 10.74 -25.62 -12.28
C GLN A 9 11.51 -24.60 -13.13
N ALA A 10 11.12 -24.44 -14.39
CA ALA A 10 11.74 -23.46 -15.28
C ALA A 10 11.69 -22.08 -14.61
N ASN A 11 12.86 -21.45 -14.44
CA ASN A 11 12.92 -20.12 -13.87
C ASN A 11 12.41 -19.13 -14.91
N THR A 12 11.19 -18.63 -14.72
CA THR A 12 10.54 -17.63 -15.60
C THR A 12 11.37 -16.35 -15.75
N PHE A 13 12.32 -16.10 -14.84
CA PHE A 13 13.19 -14.93 -14.83
C PHE A 13 14.66 -15.27 -15.11
N ALA A 14 14.95 -16.35 -15.84
CA ALA A 14 16.34 -16.77 -16.10
C ALA A 14 17.18 -15.73 -16.87
N ASP A 15 16.54 -14.95 -17.75
CA ASP A 15 17.19 -13.90 -18.56
C ASP A 15 16.98 -12.48 -17.99
N ASP A 16 16.50 -12.38 -16.75
CA ASP A 16 16.31 -11.10 -16.06
C ASP A 16 17.67 -10.47 -15.70
N ASP A 17 17.91 -9.26 -16.18
CA ASP A 17 19.14 -8.48 -15.91
C ASP A 17 19.10 -7.78 -14.54
N GLY A 18 17.99 -7.90 -13.81
CA GLY A 18 17.78 -7.32 -12.50
C GLY A 18 17.47 -5.81 -12.53
N SER A 19 17.31 -5.21 -13.71
CA SER A 19 16.88 -3.83 -13.87
C SER A 19 15.39 -3.67 -13.62
N ALA A 20 14.98 -2.44 -13.31
CA ALA A 20 13.56 -2.10 -13.17
C ALA A 20 12.90 -2.05 -14.54
N ARG A 21 11.64 -2.53 -14.60
CA ARG A 21 10.84 -2.41 -15.81
C ARG A 21 10.62 -0.92 -16.16
N PRO A 22 11.03 -0.43 -17.34
CA PRO A 22 11.01 1.00 -17.66
C PRO A 22 9.62 1.64 -17.56
N GLU A 23 8.57 0.90 -17.94
CA GLU A 23 7.20 1.38 -17.90
C GLU A 23 6.71 1.61 -16.47
N LEU A 24 7.13 0.80 -15.49
CA LEU A 24 6.82 1.03 -14.08
C LEU A 24 7.47 2.32 -13.58
N ILE A 25 8.73 2.55 -13.93
CA ILE A 25 9.45 3.77 -13.54
C ILE A 25 8.81 5.01 -14.19
N GLN A 26 8.36 4.90 -15.44
CA GLN A 26 7.67 5.99 -16.12
C GLN A 26 6.29 6.27 -15.51
N ALA A 27 5.52 5.21 -15.18
CA ALA A 27 4.23 5.34 -14.52
C ALA A 27 4.34 6.08 -13.17
N ILE A 28 5.37 5.78 -12.37
CA ILE A 28 5.62 6.46 -11.09
C ILE A 28 5.94 7.94 -11.30
N LYS A 29 6.71 8.29 -12.35
CA LYS A 29 6.97 9.70 -12.70
C LYS A 29 5.68 10.41 -13.11
N ASN A 30 4.87 9.81 -13.98
CA ASN A 30 3.61 10.37 -14.45
C ASN A 30 2.60 10.55 -13.29
N PHE A 31 2.60 9.63 -12.33
CA PHE A 31 1.74 9.70 -11.15
C PHE A 31 1.97 11.00 -10.36
N HIS A 32 3.22 11.46 -10.20
CA HIS A 32 3.49 12.70 -9.46
C HIS A 32 2.93 13.96 -10.13
N GLU A 33 2.60 13.89 -11.42
CA GLU A 33 1.98 14.99 -12.17
C GLU A 33 0.45 14.87 -12.21
N THR A 34 -0.07 13.65 -12.32
CA THR A 34 -1.50 13.36 -12.51
C THR A 34 -2.26 13.11 -11.22
N LEU A 35 -1.57 12.67 -10.17
CA LEU A 35 -2.15 12.11 -8.95
C LEU A 35 -3.06 10.89 -9.21
N ASP A 36 -2.93 10.21 -10.35
CA ASP A 36 -3.67 8.98 -10.64
C ASP A 36 -2.72 7.77 -10.61
N PRO A 37 -2.85 6.87 -9.61
CA PRO A 37 -1.97 5.72 -9.47
C PRO A 37 -2.38 4.52 -10.34
N ALA A 38 -3.40 4.64 -11.19
CA ALA A 38 -3.89 3.53 -12.02
C ALA A 38 -2.79 2.94 -12.94
N GLU A 39 -1.98 3.79 -13.56
CA GLU A 39 -0.86 3.35 -14.41
C GLU A 39 0.21 2.63 -13.57
N VAL A 40 0.53 3.16 -12.37
CA VAL A 40 1.49 2.52 -11.45
C VAL A 40 1.01 1.14 -11.04
N PHE A 41 -0.27 0.99 -10.69
CA PHE A 41 -0.87 -0.30 -10.35
C PHE A 41 -0.77 -1.29 -11.51
N LEU A 42 -1.13 -0.86 -12.73
CA LEU A 42 -1.10 -1.70 -13.92
C LEU A 42 0.32 -2.17 -14.26
N GLU A 43 1.29 -1.27 -14.24
CA GLU A 43 2.67 -1.60 -14.61
C GLU A 43 3.38 -2.38 -13.48
N PHE A 44 3.02 -2.16 -12.22
CA PHE A 44 3.45 -2.99 -11.09
C PHE A 44 2.96 -4.43 -11.24
N LYS A 45 1.69 -4.63 -11.61
CA LYS A 45 1.07 -5.95 -11.84
C LYS A 45 1.81 -6.78 -12.90
N LYS A 46 2.41 -6.12 -13.90
CA LYS A 46 3.18 -6.73 -15.00
C LYS A 46 4.66 -6.92 -14.68
N SER A 47 5.16 -6.35 -13.60
CA SER A 47 6.59 -6.30 -13.30
C SER A 47 7.04 -7.54 -12.52
N ARG A 48 8.28 -7.95 -12.76
CA ARG A 48 9.03 -8.75 -11.80
C ARG A 48 9.37 -7.86 -10.62
N LEU A 49 9.13 -8.35 -9.41
CA LEU A 49 9.42 -7.67 -8.15
C LEU A 49 10.36 -8.52 -7.31
N LEU A 50 11.19 -7.88 -6.49
CA LEU A 50 12.11 -8.58 -5.58
C LEU A 50 11.63 -8.41 -4.15
N ILE A 51 11.43 -9.52 -3.46
CA ILE A 51 11.31 -9.52 -2.00
C ILE A 51 12.72 -9.74 -1.45
N PRO A 52 13.22 -8.87 -0.54
CA PRO A 52 14.54 -9.04 0.05
C PRO A 52 14.51 -10.17 1.08
N LEU A 53 15.41 -11.14 0.94
CA LEU A 53 15.70 -12.08 2.02
C LEU A 53 16.98 -11.69 2.75
N ILE A 54 16.92 -11.63 4.07
CA ILE A 54 18.08 -11.37 4.92
C ILE A 54 18.31 -12.58 5.81
N ALA A 55 19.58 -12.94 6.00
CA ALA A 55 19.94 -13.97 6.95
C ALA A 55 19.69 -13.47 8.36
N VAL A 56 18.78 -14.13 9.09
CA VAL A 56 18.63 -13.90 10.52
C VAL A 56 19.49 -14.93 11.22
N LEU A 57 20.48 -14.48 11.98
CA LEU A 57 21.20 -15.35 12.91
C LEU A 57 20.19 -15.76 13.99
N GLY A 58 19.85 -17.04 14.09
CA GLY A 58 18.97 -17.57 15.16
C GLY A 58 19.52 -17.23 16.56
N GLU A 59 18.81 -17.51 17.65
CA GLU A 59 19.37 -17.34 19.01
C GLU A 59 20.36 -18.47 19.36
N SER A 60 21.44 -18.17 20.09
CA SER A 60 22.46 -19.18 20.43
C SER A 60 21.96 -19.92 21.65
N GLU A 61 21.71 -21.22 21.57
CA GLU A 61 21.61 -22.04 22.77
C GLU A 61 22.98 -22.64 23.13
N ILE A 62 23.31 -22.59 24.42
CA ILE A 62 24.46 -23.32 24.96
C ILE A 62 24.01 -24.75 25.22
N GLY A 63 24.53 -25.71 24.44
CA GLY A 63 24.25 -27.12 24.66
C GLY A 63 24.76 -27.60 26.03
N ALA A 64 24.19 -28.71 26.55
CA ALA A 64 24.44 -29.24 27.90
C ALA A 64 25.91 -29.54 28.27
N HIS A 65 26.85 -29.42 27.33
CA HIS A 65 28.29 -29.67 27.51
C HIS A 65 29.19 -28.50 27.08
N GLY A 66 28.65 -27.27 26.98
CA GLY A 66 29.45 -26.07 26.70
C GLY A 66 30.00 -25.97 25.28
N GLN A 67 29.44 -26.71 24.32
CA GLN A 67 29.74 -26.54 22.90
C GLN A 67 28.79 -25.51 22.29
N THR A 68 29.35 -24.52 21.60
CA THR A 68 28.60 -23.64 20.71
C THR A 68 28.17 -24.45 19.49
N VAL A 69 26.87 -24.76 19.38
CA VAL A 69 26.33 -25.38 18.17
C VAL A 69 26.07 -24.26 17.17
N ASP A 70 26.66 -24.37 15.98
CA ASP A 70 26.51 -23.38 14.92
C ASP A 70 25.06 -23.31 14.44
N LYS A 71 24.55 -22.07 14.34
CA LYS A 71 23.14 -21.76 14.05
C LYS A 71 22.82 -22.03 12.59
N SER A 72 21.73 -22.76 12.36
CA SER A 72 21.00 -22.68 11.09
C SER A 72 20.62 -21.23 10.83
N ALA A 73 21.16 -20.63 9.76
CA ALA A 73 20.70 -19.34 9.29
C ALA A 73 19.37 -19.53 8.58
N GLU A 74 18.29 -19.01 9.16
CA GLU A 74 16.99 -18.94 8.50
C GLU A 74 16.91 -17.64 7.71
N LEU A 75 16.45 -17.73 6.46
CA LEU A 75 16.18 -16.55 5.64
C LEU A 75 14.76 -16.10 5.95
N SER A 76 14.61 -14.86 6.42
CA SER A 76 13.31 -14.28 6.74
C SER A 76 13.02 -13.07 5.87
N ILE A 77 11.73 -12.86 5.60
CA ILE A 77 11.21 -11.63 5.01
C ILE A 77 11.32 -10.54 6.07
N VAL A 78 11.85 -9.39 5.67
CA VAL A 78 12.00 -8.23 6.56
C VAL A 78 10.82 -7.31 6.35
N ASN A 79 10.04 -7.09 7.39
CA ASN A 79 8.98 -6.09 7.39
C ASN A 79 9.54 -4.73 7.81
N VAL A 80 8.99 -3.65 7.25
CA VAL A 80 9.36 -2.27 7.57
C VAL A 80 8.23 -1.57 8.32
N LYS A 81 8.60 -0.70 9.27
CA LYS A 81 7.66 0.24 9.86
C LYS A 81 7.40 1.38 8.88
N THR A 82 6.14 1.70 8.64
CA THR A 82 5.73 2.77 7.72
C THR A 82 5.42 4.08 8.46
N PRO A 83 5.41 5.23 7.76
CA PRO A 83 5.09 6.53 8.37
C PRO A 83 3.72 6.62 9.06
N ASP A 84 2.77 5.76 8.68
CA ASP A 84 1.43 5.66 9.28
C ASP A 84 1.36 4.60 10.40
N ASP A 85 2.51 4.26 11.00
CA ASP A 85 2.67 3.29 12.10
C ASP A 85 2.16 1.87 11.79
N GLN A 86 2.02 1.53 10.51
CA GLN A 86 1.70 0.18 10.05
C GLN A 86 2.98 -0.64 9.77
N VAL A 87 2.75 -1.91 9.43
CA VAL A 87 3.79 -2.84 8.98
C VAL A 87 3.62 -3.05 7.48
N GLY A 88 4.72 -2.90 6.75
CA GLY A 88 4.74 -3.06 5.29
C GLY A 88 5.77 -4.06 4.82
N LEU A 89 5.43 -4.74 3.72
CA LEU A 89 6.34 -5.57 2.95
C LEU A 89 7.16 -4.67 2.02
N PRO A 90 8.49 -4.52 2.22
CA PRO A 90 9.35 -3.86 1.26
C PRO A 90 9.51 -4.76 0.01
N VAL A 91 9.34 -4.16 -1.16
CA VAL A 91 9.57 -4.82 -2.45
C VAL A 91 10.38 -3.91 -3.36
N PHE A 92 11.12 -4.49 -4.29
CA PHE A 92 12.02 -3.71 -5.14
C PHE A 92 11.77 -3.97 -6.62
N SER A 93 11.81 -2.91 -7.40
CA SER A 93 11.74 -2.99 -8.86
C SER A 93 13.06 -3.48 -9.46
N SER A 94 14.20 -3.19 -8.82
CA SER A 94 15.54 -3.55 -9.30
C SER A 94 16.47 -4.06 -8.19
N VAL A 95 17.53 -4.75 -8.60
CA VAL A 95 18.61 -5.16 -7.71
C VAL A 95 19.38 -3.95 -7.18
N GLU A 96 19.47 -2.87 -7.96
CA GLU A 96 20.16 -1.64 -7.56
C GLU A 96 19.48 -0.98 -6.36
N THR A 97 18.17 -0.71 -6.45
CA THR A 97 17.41 -0.10 -5.35
C THR A 97 17.43 -0.97 -4.09
N MET A 98 17.35 -2.29 -4.24
CA MET A 98 17.45 -3.23 -3.12
C MET A 98 18.82 -3.22 -2.44
N LYS A 99 19.91 -3.19 -3.21
CA LYS A 99 21.28 -3.13 -2.66
C LYS A 99 21.56 -1.82 -1.94
N VAL A 100 21.01 -0.71 -2.43
CA VAL A 100 21.08 0.59 -1.75
C VAL A 100 20.34 0.52 -0.41
N TRP A 101 19.17 -0.12 -0.37
CA TRP A 101 18.39 -0.29 0.86
C TRP A 101 19.09 -1.19 1.88
N ASN A 102 19.58 -2.36 1.44
CA ASN A 102 20.37 -3.25 2.29
C ASN A 102 21.37 -4.08 1.43
N PRO A 103 22.69 -3.86 1.59
CA PRO A 103 23.71 -4.58 0.83
C PRO A 103 23.75 -6.11 1.07
N GLU A 104 23.23 -6.59 2.20
CA GLU A 104 23.19 -8.02 2.55
C GLU A 104 21.93 -8.73 2.04
N ALA A 105 20.93 -7.97 1.56
CA ALA A 105 19.69 -8.53 1.04
C ALA A 105 19.92 -9.35 -0.23
N ARG A 106 19.33 -10.54 -0.25
CA ARG A 106 19.34 -11.43 -1.41
C ARG A 106 18.04 -11.27 -2.19
N PRO A 107 18.10 -11.04 -3.52
CA PRO A 107 16.91 -10.79 -4.31
C PRO A 107 16.18 -12.11 -4.61
N VAL A 108 14.88 -12.16 -4.31
CA VAL A 108 14.04 -13.28 -4.74
C VAL A 108 12.91 -12.78 -5.65
N PRO A 109 12.91 -13.15 -6.94
CA PRO A 109 11.97 -12.62 -7.91
C PRO A 109 10.58 -13.26 -7.75
N HIS A 110 9.56 -12.41 -7.80
CA HIS A 110 8.15 -12.77 -7.72
C HIS A 110 7.33 -11.93 -8.70
N ASP A 111 6.20 -12.47 -9.13
CA ASP A 111 5.14 -11.67 -9.75
C ASP A 111 4.34 -10.89 -8.68
N ALA A 112 3.57 -9.90 -9.12
CA ALA A 112 2.79 -9.04 -8.23
C ALA A 112 1.72 -9.78 -7.41
N VAL A 113 1.15 -10.87 -7.95
CA VAL A 113 0.13 -11.67 -7.25
C VAL A 113 0.78 -12.37 -6.06
N ARG A 114 1.93 -13.01 -6.27
CA ARG A 114 2.70 -13.67 -5.20
C ARG A 114 3.17 -12.68 -4.14
N VAL A 115 3.60 -11.48 -4.55
CA VAL A 115 3.94 -10.40 -3.62
C VAL A 115 2.74 -10.02 -2.75
N ALA A 116 1.57 -9.80 -3.35
CA ALA A 116 0.36 -9.44 -2.61
C ALA A 116 -0.12 -10.55 -1.68
N LEU A 117 -0.01 -11.81 -2.09
CA LEU A 117 -0.32 -12.96 -1.25
C LEU A 117 0.67 -13.11 -0.08
N ALA A 118 1.96 -12.86 -0.32
CA ALA A 118 2.98 -12.85 0.74
C ALA A 118 2.67 -11.76 1.77
N ALA A 119 2.38 -10.53 1.32
CA ALA A 119 1.97 -9.44 2.20
C ALA A 119 0.74 -9.83 3.05
N ALA A 120 -0.30 -10.37 2.42
CA ALA A 120 -1.50 -10.81 3.13
C ALA A 120 -1.22 -11.93 4.14
N SER A 121 -0.38 -12.90 3.79
CA SER A 121 -0.05 -14.04 4.66
C SER A 121 0.71 -13.64 5.93
N GLU A 122 1.49 -12.56 5.85
CA GLU A 122 2.21 -11.99 7.00
C GLU A 122 1.41 -10.91 7.73
N GLY A 123 0.16 -10.66 7.32
CA GLY A 123 -0.68 -9.61 7.91
C GLY A 123 -0.27 -8.19 7.54
N ASN A 124 0.59 -8.01 6.54
CA ASN A 124 1.00 -6.71 6.05
C ASN A 124 -0.15 -6.01 5.34
N THR A 125 -0.45 -4.79 5.76
CA THR A 125 -1.46 -3.92 5.16
C THR A 125 -0.85 -2.91 4.19
N ARG A 126 0.47 -2.95 4.01
CA ARG A 126 1.26 -2.10 3.11
C ARG A 126 2.21 -2.93 2.27
N ILE A 127 2.38 -2.53 1.02
CA ILE A 127 3.51 -2.92 0.17
C ILE A 127 4.26 -1.63 -0.16
N ILE A 128 5.56 -1.58 0.11
CA ILE A 128 6.40 -0.40 -0.17
C ILE A 128 7.36 -0.77 -1.29
N LEU A 129 7.11 -0.25 -2.49
CA LEU A 129 8.03 -0.36 -3.62
C LEU A 129 9.22 0.57 -3.42
N ASP A 130 10.42 0.05 -3.65
CA ASP A 130 11.72 0.74 -3.58
C ASP A 130 11.85 1.76 -2.42
N PRO A 131 11.70 1.33 -1.15
CA PRO A 131 11.75 2.22 0.01
C PRO A 131 13.00 3.10 0.03
N GLY A 132 12.83 4.41 0.24
CA GLY A 132 13.91 5.39 0.35
C GLY A 132 14.49 5.84 -1.00
N SER A 133 13.93 5.40 -2.12
CA SER A 133 14.42 5.72 -3.46
C SER A 133 13.57 6.78 -4.19
N ALA A 134 14.00 7.16 -5.39
CA ALA A 134 13.22 8.03 -6.27
C ALA A 134 11.97 7.34 -6.83
N SER A 135 11.95 6.00 -6.93
CA SER A 135 10.81 5.19 -7.37
C SER A 135 9.95 4.68 -6.20
N GLU A 136 10.12 5.25 -5.00
CA GLU A 136 9.34 4.84 -3.84
C GLU A 136 7.84 5.07 -4.07
N PHE A 137 7.05 4.02 -3.88
CA PHE A 137 5.59 4.05 -3.98
C PHE A 137 4.95 3.03 -3.04
N ALA A 138 3.95 3.44 -2.27
CA ALA A 138 3.25 2.57 -1.33
C ALA A 138 1.86 2.17 -1.85
N PHE A 139 1.53 0.89 -1.72
CA PHE A 139 0.18 0.36 -1.89
C PHE A 139 -0.48 0.09 -0.54
N ARG A 140 -1.76 0.44 -0.42
CA ARG A 140 -2.60 0.20 0.75
C ARG A 140 -3.51 -1.01 0.54
N ARG A 141 -4.20 -1.42 1.62
CA ARG A 141 -5.02 -2.62 1.73
C ARG A 141 -5.88 -2.94 0.49
N ALA A 142 -6.65 -1.98 -0.02
CA ALA A 142 -7.56 -2.21 -1.14
C ALA A 142 -6.81 -2.57 -2.44
N ALA A 143 -5.71 -1.86 -2.74
CA ALA A 143 -4.86 -2.16 -3.90
C ALA A 143 -4.18 -3.54 -3.75
N ILE A 144 -3.69 -3.86 -2.55
CA ILE A 144 -3.07 -5.17 -2.27
C ILE A 144 -4.09 -6.30 -2.49
N ALA A 145 -5.31 -6.13 -2.00
CA ALA A 145 -6.38 -7.10 -2.21
C ALA A 145 -6.74 -7.28 -3.70
N ALA A 146 -6.74 -6.20 -4.48
CA ALA A 146 -6.96 -6.25 -5.92
C ALA A 146 -5.82 -6.97 -6.65
N LEU A 147 -4.56 -6.70 -6.29
CA LEU A 147 -3.39 -7.41 -6.83
C LEU A 147 -3.47 -8.93 -6.56
N ALA A 148 -3.76 -9.32 -5.32
CA ALA A 148 -3.86 -10.73 -4.93
C ALA A 148 -4.96 -11.47 -5.71
N GLN A 149 -6.06 -10.78 -6.04
CA GLN A 149 -7.17 -11.33 -6.81
C GLN A 149 -7.04 -11.13 -8.32
N SER A 150 -5.93 -10.53 -8.78
CA SER A 150 -5.72 -10.15 -10.19
C SER A 150 -6.81 -9.27 -10.77
N LEU A 151 -7.48 -8.46 -9.94
CA LEU A 151 -8.48 -7.49 -10.35
C LEU A 151 -7.83 -6.18 -10.83
N ASP A 152 -8.65 -5.31 -11.40
CA ASP A 152 -8.30 -3.90 -11.60
C ASP A 152 -8.57 -3.13 -10.31
N TRP A 153 -7.92 -1.99 -10.18
CA TRP A 153 -8.05 -1.12 -9.01
C TRP A 153 -7.97 0.33 -9.42
N GLN A 154 -8.73 1.17 -8.72
CA GLN A 154 -8.70 2.61 -8.84
C GLN A 154 -8.57 3.21 -7.44
N ALA A 155 -7.87 4.35 -7.35
CA ALA A 155 -7.75 5.05 -6.09
C ALA A 155 -9.14 5.50 -5.57
N PRO A 156 -9.43 5.39 -4.27
CA PRO A 156 -10.77 5.69 -3.76
C PRO A 156 -11.24 7.14 -3.97
N TYR A 157 -10.31 8.09 -4.12
CA TYR A 157 -10.63 9.49 -4.44
C TYR A 157 -10.89 9.76 -5.93
N LEU A 158 -10.72 8.75 -6.79
CA LEU A 158 -11.03 8.79 -8.23
C LEU A 158 -12.14 7.79 -8.61
N ASP A 159 -12.47 6.83 -7.74
CA ASP A 159 -13.52 5.84 -7.97
C ASP A 159 -14.91 6.47 -7.86
N GLU A 160 -15.65 6.47 -8.97
CA GLU A 160 -17.00 7.05 -9.07
C GLU A 160 -17.99 6.44 -8.07
N LYS A 161 -17.88 5.15 -7.75
CA LYS A 161 -18.78 4.49 -6.80
C LYS A 161 -18.50 4.95 -5.38
N VAL A 162 -17.22 5.13 -5.03
CA VAL A 162 -16.81 5.65 -3.71
C VAL A 162 -17.23 7.12 -3.58
N ILE A 163 -16.98 7.93 -4.61
CA ILE A 163 -17.41 9.34 -4.67
C ILE A 163 -18.93 9.45 -4.53
N ALA A 164 -19.69 8.64 -5.26
CA ALA A 164 -21.15 8.62 -5.16
C ALA A 164 -21.62 8.23 -3.76
N SER A 165 -20.96 7.27 -3.10
CA SER A 165 -21.29 6.85 -1.74
C SER A 165 -21.07 7.95 -0.70
N TYR A 166 -19.99 8.73 -0.86
CA TYR A 166 -19.76 9.90 0.00
C TYR A 166 -20.82 10.97 -0.22
N LYS A 167 -21.17 11.25 -1.48
CA LYS A 167 -22.17 12.25 -1.86
C LYS A 167 -23.57 11.87 -1.38
N SER A 168 -23.99 10.61 -1.52
CA SER A 168 -25.33 10.17 -1.10
C SER A 168 -25.56 10.34 0.39
N ALA A 169 -24.53 10.12 1.21
CA ALA A 169 -24.64 10.25 2.67
C ALA A 169 -24.92 11.68 3.15
N ILE A 170 -24.52 12.70 2.38
CA ILE A 170 -24.76 14.10 2.72
C ILE A 170 -26.01 14.69 2.05
N GLN A 171 -26.72 13.95 1.19
CA GLN A 171 -27.88 14.48 0.45
C GLN A 171 -29.00 14.99 1.36
N ASP A 172 -29.19 14.35 2.51
CA ASP A 172 -30.21 14.75 3.48
C ASP A 172 -29.72 15.81 4.49
N GLU A 173 -28.46 16.22 4.42
CA GLU A 173 -27.86 17.19 5.35
C GLU A 173 -27.87 18.58 4.73
N SER A 174 -28.96 19.32 4.99
CA SER A 174 -29.19 20.65 4.42
C SER A 174 -28.12 21.69 4.78
N GLU A 175 -27.33 21.42 5.81
CA GLU A 175 -26.26 22.24 6.37
C GLU A 175 -24.97 22.16 5.58
N ILE A 176 -24.81 21.13 4.75
CA ILE A 176 -23.64 20.91 3.88
C ILE A 176 -24.00 21.36 2.46
N THR A 177 -23.22 22.29 1.91
CA THR A 177 -23.45 22.86 0.58
C THR A 177 -22.64 22.16 -0.51
N GLU A 178 -21.43 21.72 -0.17
CA GLU A 178 -20.53 21.07 -1.12
C GLU A 178 -19.65 20.01 -0.45
N ILE A 179 -19.26 19.00 -1.24
CA ILE A 179 -18.25 18.01 -0.88
C ILE A 179 -17.19 17.92 -1.99
N THR A 180 -15.95 18.10 -1.60
CA THR A 180 -14.77 17.84 -2.43
C THR A 180 -14.01 16.65 -1.86
N ILE A 181 -13.60 15.73 -2.74
CA ILE A 181 -12.88 14.52 -2.39
C ILE A 181 -11.53 14.56 -3.11
N GLY A 182 -10.45 14.28 -2.39
CA GLY A 182 -9.10 14.19 -2.92
C GLY A 182 -8.23 13.29 -2.04
N THR A 183 -6.92 13.47 -2.10
CA THR A 183 -5.94 12.74 -1.28
C THR A 183 -5.13 13.68 -0.39
N ALA A 184 -4.76 13.22 0.80
CA ALA A 184 -3.76 13.88 1.65
C ALA A 184 -2.37 13.23 1.55
N ASP A 185 -2.19 12.29 0.62
CA ASP A 185 -0.95 11.56 0.35
C ASP A 185 -0.62 11.60 -1.16
N PRO A 186 -0.34 12.79 -1.73
CA PRO A 186 -0.18 12.97 -3.18
C PRO A 186 1.08 12.32 -3.75
N GLN A 187 1.94 11.74 -2.92
CA GLN A 187 3.15 11.02 -3.36
C GLN A 187 3.02 9.50 -3.12
N SER A 188 1.89 9.04 -2.57
CA SER A 188 1.70 7.65 -2.16
C SER A 188 2.86 7.12 -1.30
N ARG A 189 3.27 7.91 -0.30
CA ARG A 189 4.36 7.57 0.62
C ARG A 189 3.90 7.38 2.06
N LEU A 190 2.59 7.24 2.25
CA LEU A 190 1.94 7.07 3.55
C LEU A 190 2.14 8.27 4.49
N ALA A 191 2.47 9.44 3.95
CA ALA A 191 2.72 10.66 4.72
C ALA A 191 1.42 11.34 5.20
N GLY A 192 0.27 10.88 4.71
CA GLY A 192 -1.03 11.37 5.12
C GLY A 192 -2.15 10.35 4.84
N PRO A 193 -3.40 10.69 5.19
CA PRO A 193 -4.56 9.87 4.89
C PRO A 193 -4.79 9.69 3.39
N GLU A 194 -5.26 8.50 3.01
CA GLU A 194 -5.53 8.14 1.62
C GLU A 194 -6.59 9.05 0.98
N VAL A 195 -7.67 9.33 1.72
CA VAL A 195 -8.75 10.19 1.28
C VAL A 195 -8.81 11.45 2.15
N GLN A 196 -8.89 12.60 1.49
CA GLN A 196 -9.24 13.87 2.12
C GLN A 196 -10.61 14.31 1.64
N ILE A 197 -11.51 14.49 2.59
CA ILE A 197 -12.84 15.03 2.36
C ILE A 197 -12.86 16.47 2.87
N GLN A 198 -13.28 17.39 2.00
CA GLN A 198 -13.59 18.76 2.38
C GLN A 198 -15.09 18.96 2.25
N LEU A 199 -15.74 19.34 3.35
CA LEU A 199 -17.13 19.77 3.36
C LEU A 199 -17.20 21.29 3.43
N GLU A 200 -18.04 21.88 2.61
CA GLU A 200 -18.49 23.26 2.79
C GLU A 200 -19.80 23.26 3.56
N ALA A 201 -19.84 24.03 4.64
CA ALA A 201 -21.00 24.14 5.51
C ALA A 201 -21.58 25.54 5.46
N LYS A 202 -22.91 25.64 5.55
CA LYS A 202 -23.62 26.92 5.56
C LYS A 202 -23.05 27.88 6.62
N SER A 203 -23.03 29.17 6.27
CA SER A 203 -22.63 30.21 7.21
C SER A 203 -23.64 30.32 8.36
N GLY A 204 -23.16 30.66 9.56
CA GLY A 204 -24.01 30.91 10.72
C GLY A 204 -24.39 29.67 11.54
N LEU A 205 -23.84 28.49 11.24
CA LEU A 205 -23.97 27.31 12.10
C LEU A 205 -23.26 27.54 13.44
N SER A 206 -23.94 27.20 14.53
CA SER A 206 -23.26 27.06 15.83
C SER A 206 -22.33 25.85 15.82
N LYS A 207 -21.33 25.87 16.71
CA LYS A 207 -20.39 24.75 16.87
C LYS A 207 -21.12 23.41 17.11
N THR A 208 -22.14 23.40 17.97
CA THR A 208 -22.92 22.19 18.30
C THR A 208 -23.69 21.67 17.09
N GLN A 209 -24.34 22.56 16.31
CA GLN A 209 -25.03 22.14 15.09
C GLN A 209 -24.08 21.51 14.08
N LEU A 210 -22.88 22.10 13.92
CA LEU A 210 -21.88 21.54 13.03
C LEU A 210 -21.40 20.16 13.51
N GLU A 211 -21.10 20.02 14.81
CA GLU A 211 -20.71 18.74 15.41
C GLU A 211 -21.78 17.65 15.21
N ASP A 212 -23.06 17.99 15.42
CA ASP A 212 -24.18 17.08 15.22
C ASP A 212 -24.32 16.62 13.76
N VAL A 213 -24.15 17.53 12.80
CA VAL A 213 -24.16 17.21 11.36
C VAL A 213 -23.00 16.29 11.01
N LEU A 214 -21.78 16.64 11.43
CA LEU A 214 -20.58 15.85 11.13
C LEU A 214 -20.68 14.44 11.73
N GLN A 215 -21.22 14.30 12.94
CA GLN A 215 -21.44 13.00 13.56
C GLN A 215 -22.37 12.11 12.72
N ARG A 216 -23.52 12.64 12.27
CA ARG A 216 -24.45 11.90 11.39
C ARG A 216 -23.81 11.50 10.06
N VAL A 217 -23.05 12.41 9.46
CA VAL A 217 -22.36 12.16 8.18
C VAL A 217 -21.32 11.06 8.34
N ILE A 218 -20.47 11.13 9.37
CA ILE A 218 -19.45 10.11 9.66
C ILE A 218 -20.11 8.76 9.96
N GLU A 219 -21.21 8.76 10.72
CA GLU A 219 -21.97 7.53 11.01
C GLU A 219 -22.47 6.89 9.70
N LYS A 220 -23.12 7.66 8.82
CA LYS A 220 -23.56 7.18 7.50
C LYS A 220 -22.41 6.64 6.65
N TRP A 221 -21.26 7.32 6.62
CA TRP A 221 -20.09 6.84 5.87
C TRP A 221 -19.52 5.54 6.42
N SER A 222 -19.44 5.39 7.75
CA SER A 222 -18.96 4.16 8.39
C SER A 222 -19.86 2.94 8.19
N GLN A 223 -21.13 3.16 7.85
CA GLN A 223 -22.09 2.10 7.50
C GLN A 223 -22.04 1.73 6.02
N SER A 224 -21.34 2.48 5.18
CA SER A 224 -21.21 2.19 3.75
C SER A 224 -20.14 1.13 3.49
N GLU A 225 -20.57 -0.05 3.06
CA GLU A 225 -19.66 -1.16 2.68
C GLU A 225 -18.70 -0.75 1.56
N VAL A 226 -19.14 0.09 0.62
CA VAL A 226 -18.30 0.60 -0.48
C VAL A 226 -17.15 1.44 0.07
N ILE A 227 -17.42 2.34 1.03
CA ILE A 227 -16.39 3.18 1.64
C ILE A 227 -15.46 2.32 2.51
N VAL A 228 -16.01 1.49 3.39
CA VAL A 228 -15.24 0.67 4.34
C VAL A 228 -14.29 -0.30 3.62
N SER A 229 -14.77 -0.92 2.53
CA SER A 229 -13.95 -1.86 1.76
C SER A 229 -12.85 -1.17 0.95
N ALA A 230 -13.14 -0.03 0.33
CA ALA A 230 -12.22 0.65 -0.59
C ALA A 230 -11.22 1.59 0.10
N VAL A 231 -11.61 2.25 1.20
CA VAL A 231 -10.83 3.32 1.81
C VAL A 231 -10.08 2.82 3.05
N ASP A 232 -8.80 3.12 3.11
CA ASP A 232 -7.90 2.77 4.21
C ASP A 232 -7.89 3.83 5.32
N SER A 233 -7.89 5.11 4.96
CA SER A 233 -7.85 6.21 5.93
C SER A 233 -8.47 7.49 5.37
N ILE A 234 -9.12 8.26 6.26
CA ILE A 234 -9.87 9.48 5.91
C ILE A 234 -9.40 10.65 6.76
N SER A 235 -9.25 11.82 6.14
CA SER A 235 -9.21 13.11 6.83
C SER A 235 -10.42 13.95 6.44
N LEU A 236 -11.00 14.64 7.42
CA LEU A 236 -12.14 15.54 7.21
C LEU A 236 -11.73 16.98 7.50
N LYS A 237 -11.98 17.87 6.54
CA LYS A 237 -11.85 19.31 6.69
C LYS A 237 -13.22 19.95 6.48
N VAL A 238 -13.54 20.96 7.29
CA VAL A 238 -14.76 21.74 7.12
C VAL A 238 -14.38 23.19 6.88
N LYS A 239 -15.01 23.80 5.89
CA LYS A 239 -14.89 25.23 5.60
C LYS A 239 -16.28 25.87 5.57
N PRO A 240 -16.40 27.17 5.91
CA PRO A 240 -17.62 27.90 5.63
C PRO A 240 -17.85 27.98 4.12
N GLU A 241 -19.11 28.00 3.69
CA GLU A 241 -19.52 28.17 2.30
C GLU A 241 -18.84 29.40 1.67
N SER A 242 -18.32 29.24 0.46
CA SER A 242 -17.73 30.34 -0.29
C SER A 242 -18.84 31.27 -0.82
N ASN A 243 -18.82 32.55 -0.43
CA ASN A 243 -19.72 33.60 -0.95
C ASN A 243 -19.48 33.91 -2.43
#